data_AF-A0A8J9RHV7-F1
#
_entry.id   AF-A0A8J9RHV7-F1
#
_cell.length_a   1.000
_cell.length_b   1.000
_cell.length_c   1.000
_cell.angle_alpha   90.00
_cell.angle_beta   90.00
_cell.angle_gamma   90.00
#
_symmetry.space_group_name_H-M   'P 1'
#
loop_
_entity.id
_entity.type
_entity.pdbx_description
1 polymer ?
#
loop_
_entity_poly.entity_id
_entity_poly.type
_entity_poly.pdbx_seq_one_letter_code
_entity_poly.pdbx_strand_id
1 'polypeptide(L)'
;MSDQAVPVISHNPALLPTLPYPFHAPMAFDGSHKFDASHFVGAFQKPDGGMPMVSPMDQNIVPQQPGIPHRLNSIEKQELELARRRAEKAAEGKRANAAAARARRRATRPRLDERTGDAEAEGDASHGEEDDLEAKLAATKDEKEAKRLRRLLRNRVSAQQARERKKSYVSNLEAQAKQSEQLIAKLQQEVKTLERENVMLRQVIRNMQGGGGKAPESS
;
A
#
# COMPACT_ATOMS: atom_id res chain seq x y z
N MET A 1 68.07 50.27 -37.52
CA MET A 1 68.86 50.70 -36.35
C MET A 1 67.86 50.77 -35.20
N SER A 2 67.87 49.94 -34.17
CA SER A 2 68.82 48.91 -33.75
C SER A 2 68.06 47.90 -32.89
N ASP A 3 68.47 46.64 -32.96
CA ASP A 3 68.12 45.60 -32.00
C ASP A 3 68.51 46.00 -30.59
N GLN A 4 67.69 45.62 -29.61
CA GLN A 4 68.23 45.21 -28.31
C GLN A 4 67.37 44.10 -27.71
N ALA A 5 67.93 42.90 -27.74
CA ALA A 5 67.45 41.72 -27.03
C ALA A 5 67.83 41.78 -25.55
N VAL A 6 66.95 41.26 -24.69
CA VAL A 6 67.28 40.82 -23.32
C VAL A 6 66.67 39.43 -23.09
N PRO A 7 67.36 38.47 -22.43
CA PRO A 7 67.04 37.04 -22.52
C PRO A 7 66.37 36.43 -21.26
N VAL A 8 65.59 35.37 -21.53
CA VAL A 8 65.36 34.11 -20.77
C VAL A 8 65.03 34.18 -19.27
N ILE A 9 63.80 33.77 -18.92
CA ILE A 9 63.52 33.02 -17.69
C ILE A 9 62.75 31.73 -18.03
N SER A 10 63.47 30.63 -17.83
CA SER A 10 63.05 29.23 -17.83
C SER A 10 61.75 29.02 -17.05
N HIS A 11 60.75 28.41 -17.69
CA HIS A 11 59.58 27.87 -16.99
C HIS A 11 59.65 26.35 -17.06
N ASN A 12 60.20 25.73 -16.00
CA ASN A 12 60.12 24.30 -15.77
C ASN A 12 58.80 23.97 -15.02
N PRO A 13 58.14 22.84 -15.34
CA PRO A 13 56.70 22.63 -15.15
C PRO A 13 56.39 21.74 -13.95
N ALA A 14 55.44 22.17 -13.12
CA ALA A 14 54.69 21.38 -12.13
C ALA A 14 53.78 22.41 -11.43
N LEU A 15 52.47 22.31 -11.24
CA LEU A 15 51.52 21.24 -11.00
C LEU A 15 50.14 21.88 -11.30
N LEU A 16 49.17 21.19 -11.90
CA LEU A 16 48.02 20.58 -11.21
C LEU A 16 47.07 19.94 -12.24
N PRO A 17 46.22 18.98 -11.82
CA PRO A 17 46.06 17.70 -12.50
C PRO A 17 44.95 17.65 -13.56
N THR A 18 45.21 16.86 -14.58
CA THR A 18 44.25 16.43 -15.59
C THR A 18 43.25 15.42 -14.98
N LEU A 19 41.96 15.71 -15.10
CA LEU A 19 40.90 14.75 -14.79
C LEU A 19 40.77 13.75 -15.94
N PRO A 20 40.85 12.42 -15.71
CA PRO A 20 40.61 11.44 -16.75
C PRO A 20 39.10 11.19 -16.86
N TYR A 21 38.46 11.68 -17.92
CA TYR A 21 37.16 11.17 -18.34
C TYR A 21 37.39 10.02 -19.33
N PRO A 22 37.16 8.75 -18.96
CA PRO A 22 37.22 7.66 -19.93
C PRO A 22 36.00 7.74 -20.84
N PHE A 23 36.26 8.00 -22.12
CA PHE A 23 35.35 7.77 -23.23
C PHE A 23 34.84 6.31 -23.15
N HIS A 24 33.60 6.09 -22.72
CA HIS A 24 32.98 4.76 -22.77
C HIS A 24 32.56 4.47 -24.20
N ALA A 25 33.36 3.67 -24.92
CA ALA A 25 32.90 2.94 -26.08
C ALA A 25 31.82 1.91 -25.64
N PRO A 26 30.81 1.59 -26.46
CA PRO A 26 29.79 0.62 -26.10
C PRO A 26 30.42 -0.78 -26.00
N MET A 27 30.54 -1.29 -24.77
CA MET A 27 30.91 -2.68 -24.52
C MET A 27 29.85 -3.61 -25.11
N ALA A 28 30.25 -4.41 -26.10
CA ALA A 28 29.49 -5.56 -26.56
C ALA A 28 29.36 -6.56 -25.41
N PHE A 29 28.13 -6.93 -25.05
CA PHE A 29 27.83 -7.91 -24.02
C PHE A 29 28.06 -9.32 -24.58
N ASP A 30 29.22 -9.91 -24.27
CA ASP A 30 29.44 -11.36 -24.39
C ASP A 30 28.80 -12.05 -23.17
N GLY A 31 27.81 -12.89 -23.45
CA GLY A 31 26.92 -13.53 -22.48
C GLY A 31 27.56 -14.63 -21.65
N SER A 32 28.47 -14.28 -20.74
CA SER A 32 29.07 -15.24 -19.80
C SER A 32 29.34 -14.70 -18.38
N HIS A 33 28.57 -13.73 -17.89
CA HIS A 33 28.63 -13.35 -16.46
C HIS A 33 27.56 -14.08 -15.64
N LYS A 34 28.01 -14.97 -14.75
CA LYS A 34 27.16 -15.62 -13.73
C LYS A 34 26.84 -14.61 -12.64
N PHE A 35 25.55 -14.38 -12.39
CA PHE A 35 25.03 -13.48 -11.37
C PHE A 35 25.41 -13.97 -9.96
N ASP A 36 26.17 -13.18 -9.22
CA ASP A 36 26.52 -13.45 -7.82
C ASP A 36 25.62 -12.60 -6.90
N ALA A 37 24.72 -13.26 -6.17
CA ALA A 37 23.72 -12.63 -5.30
C ALA A 37 24.24 -12.29 -3.89
N SER A 38 25.53 -12.56 -3.61
CA SER A 38 26.14 -12.34 -2.29
C SER A 38 26.23 -10.86 -1.87
N HIS A 39 25.96 -9.91 -2.78
CA HIS A 39 25.97 -8.47 -2.50
C HIS A 39 24.59 -7.87 -2.20
N PHE A 40 23.50 -8.65 -2.25
CA PHE A 40 22.14 -8.16 -2.01
C PHE A 40 21.57 -8.60 -0.65
N VAL A 41 22.34 -8.42 0.41
CA VAL A 41 21.81 -8.42 1.79
C VAL A 41 22.03 -7.02 2.38
N GLY A 42 21.25 -6.06 1.87
CA GLY A 42 21.09 -4.78 2.53
C GLY A 42 20.21 -4.96 3.77
N ALA A 43 20.82 -4.89 4.94
CA ALA A 43 20.14 -4.83 6.22
C ALA A 43 19.09 -3.72 6.20
N PHE A 44 17.81 -4.08 6.29
CA PHE A 44 16.73 -3.11 6.48
C PHE A 44 16.68 -2.76 7.98
N GLN A 45 17.66 -1.96 8.42
CA GLN A 45 17.69 -1.36 9.74
C GLN A 45 16.57 -0.30 9.78
N LYS A 46 15.54 -0.51 10.60
CA LYS A 46 14.58 0.56 10.91
C LYS A 46 15.30 1.60 11.78
N PRO A 47 15.34 2.89 11.41
CA PRO A 47 15.75 3.93 12.34
C PRO A 47 14.58 4.19 13.30
N ASP A 48 14.78 3.82 14.56
CA ASP A 48 13.95 4.28 15.67
C ASP A 48 14.18 5.78 15.92
N GLY A 49 13.09 6.51 16.16
CA GLY A 49 13.10 7.78 16.91
C GLY A 49 13.59 9.03 16.19
N GLY A 50 12.65 9.91 15.82
CA GLY A 50 12.90 11.33 15.57
C GLY A 50 12.52 11.79 14.16
N MET A 51 11.37 12.44 14.02
CA MET A 51 11.09 13.23 12.81
C MET A 51 12.10 14.39 12.78
N PRO A 52 12.89 14.58 11.72
CA PRO A 52 13.76 15.74 11.62
C PRO A 52 12.89 17.01 11.50
N MET A 53 13.04 17.89 12.48
CA MET A 53 12.47 19.25 12.45
C MET A 53 13.03 19.98 11.21
N VAL A 54 12.14 20.43 10.34
CA VAL A 54 12.52 21.21 9.16
C VAL A 54 12.91 22.61 9.65
N SER A 55 14.20 22.96 9.52
CA SER A 55 14.67 24.34 9.73
C SER A 55 13.98 25.29 8.74
N PRO A 56 13.47 26.45 9.19
CA PRO A 56 12.94 27.45 8.29
C PRO A 56 14.09 28.33 7.74
N MET A 57 13.94 28.76 6.49
CA MET A 57 14.73 29.77 5.77
C MET A 57 15.98 29.29 5.02
N ASP A 58 15.76 28.85 3.78
CA ASP A 58 16.62 29.25 2.65
C ASP A 58 15.71 29.97 1.63
N GLN A 59 15.57 31.28 1.80
CA GLN A 59 14.87 32.16 0.86
C GLN A 59 15.82 32.48 -0.30
N ASN A 60 16.08 31.54 -1.20
CA ASN A 60 16.49 31.82 -2.60
C ASN A 60 16.58 30.57 -3.50
N ILE A 61 15.58 29.69 -3.43
CA ILE A 61 15.29 28.82 -4.57
C ILE A 61 14.17 29.49 -5.34
N VAL A 62 14.54 30.21 -6.40
CA VAL A 62 13.57 30.60 -7.42
C VAL A 62 12.96 29.30 -7.95
N PRO A 63 11.64 29.06 -7.79
CA PRO A 63 11.00 27.96 -8.47
C PRO A 63 11.11 28.25 -9.96
N GLN A 64 11.98 27.51 -10.65
CA GLN A 64 12.02 27.56 -12.11
C GLN A 64 10.63 27.17 -12.60
N GLN A 65 9.93 28.11 -13.24
CA GLN A 65 8.58 27.87 -13.72
C GLN A 65 8.58 26.64 -14.62
N PRO A 66 7.57 25.76 -14.54
CA PRO A 66 7.44 24.67 -15.50
C PRO A 66 7.39 25.31 -16.89
N GLY A 67 8.36 24.97 -17.73
CA GLY A 67 8.48 25.51 -19.08
C GLY A 67 7.14 25.44 -19.80
N ILE A 68 6.79 26.51 -20.52
CA ILE A 68 5.57 26.61 -21.33
C ILE A 68 5.43 25.32 -22.14
N PRO A 69 4.27 24.63 -22.12
CA PRO A 69 4.10 23.39 -22.87
C PRO A 69 4.44 23.64 -24.33
N HIS A 70 5.45 22.95 -24.85
CA HIS A 70 5.83 23.03 -26.27
C HIS A 70 4.59 22.68 -27.11
N ARG A 71 4.02 23.71 -27.77
CA ARG A 71 2.92 23.51 -28.70
C ARG A 71 3.51 22.79 -29.91
N LEU A 72 3.28 21.48 -29.96
CA LEU A 72 3.78 20.64 -31.04
C LEU A 72 3.37 21.19 -32.40
N ASN A 73 4.34 21.30 -33.30
CA ASN A 73 4.11 21.69 -34.69
C ASN A 73 3.26 20.61 -35.40
N SER A 74 2.63 20.94 -36.53
CA SER A 74 1.74 20.01 -37.25
C SER A 74 2.43 18.68 -37.61
N ILE A 75 3.73 18.74 -37.92
CA ILE A 75 4.56 17.57 -38.23
C ILE A 75 4.79 16.71 -36.97
N GLU A 76 5.19 17.34 -35.87
CA GLU A 76 5.42 16.64 -34.59
C GLU A 76 4.14 15.98 -34.05
N LYS A 77 2.97 16.58 -34.30
CA LYS A 77 1.67 15.95 -33.98
C LYS A 77 1.41 14.70 -34.81
N GLN A 78 1.69 14.73 -36.11
CA GLN A 78 1.54 13.57 -36.99
C GLN A 78 2.51 12.45 -36.60
N GLU A 79 3.75 12.77 -36.24
CA GLU A 79 4.73 11.80 -35.75
C GLU A 79 4.32 11.19 -34.41
N LEU A 80 3.81 12.00 -33.48
CA LEU A 80 3.29 11.53 -32.19
C LEU A 80 2.10 10.59 -32.40
N GLU A 81 1.19 10.90 -33.32
CA GLU A 81 0.04 10.05 -33.65
C GLU A 81 0.48 8.73 -34.28
N LEU A 82 1.46 8.76 -35.18
CA LEU A 82 2.05 7.56 -35.78
C LEU A 82 2.77 6.70 -34.72
N ALA A 83 3.49 7.33 -33.78
CA ALA A 83 4.15 6.65 -32.67
C ALA A 83 3.12 6.02 -31.71
N ARG A 84 2.02 6.73 -31.42
CA ARG A 84 0.91 6.21 -30.61
C ARG A 84 0.23 5.02 -31.27
N ARG A 85 -0.02 5.08 -32.59
CA ARG A 85 -0.58 3.97 -33.37
C ARG A 85 0.35 2.76 -33.42
N ARG A 86 1.66 2.97 -33.55
CA ARG A 86 2.68 1.90 -33.46
C ARG A 86 2.72 1.28 -32.06
N ALA A 87 2.66 2.10 -31.01
CA ALA A 87 2.63 1.65 -29.62
C ALA A 87 1.35 0.86 -29.31
N GLU A 88 0.19 1.32 -29.80
CA GLU A 88 -1.09 0.62 -29.68
C GLU A 88 -1.09 -0.72 -30.39
N LYS A 89 -0.58 -0.80 -31.63
CA LYS A 89 -0.45 -2.06 -32.37
C LYS A 89 0.51 -3.04 -31.69
N ALA A 90 1.61 -2.54 -31.13
CA ALA A 90 2.54 -3.36 -30.34
C ALA A 90 1.92 -3.82 -29.01
N ALA A 91 1.14 -2.96 -28.35
CA ALA A 91 0.41 -3.29 -27.14
C ALA A 91 -0.71 -4.30 -27.41
N GLU A 92 -1.39 -4.20 -28.55
CA GLU A 92 -2.39 -5.15 -29.01
C GLU A 92 -1.77 -6.53 -29.24
N GLY A 93 -0.60 -6.60 -29.90
CA GLY A 93 0.13 -7.86 -30.04
C GLY A 93 0.50 -8.50 -28.69
N LYS A 94 0.93 -7.69 -27.71
CA LYS A 94 1.19 -8.15 -26.34
C LYS A 94 -0.10 -8.62 -25.63
N ARG A 95 -1.20 -7.88 -25.78
CA ARG A 95 -2.52 -8.22 -25.21
C ARG A 95 -3.09 -9.50 -25.83
N ALA A 96 -3.00 -9.64 -27.14
CA ALA A 96 -3.44 -10.83 -27.87
C ALA A 96 -2.63 -12.07 -27.48
N ASN A 97 -1.30 -11.94 -27.38
CA ASN A 97 -0.45 -13.04 -26.89
C ASN A 97 -0.76 -13.39 -25.43
N ALA A 98 -0.97 -12.39 -24.55
CA ALA A 98 -1.39 -12.63 -23.18
C ALA A 98 -2.78 -13.29 -23.09
N ALA A 99 -3.72 -12.91 -23.96
CA ALA A 99 -5.05 -13.50 -24.05
C ALA A 99 -4.98 -14.96 -24.57
N ALA A 100 -4.17 -15.23 -25.59
CA ALA A 100 -3.92 -16.57 -26.10
C ALA A 100 -3.26 -17.47 -25.04
N ALA A 101 -2.29 -16.95 -24.28
CA ALA A 101 -1.67 -17.65 -23.16
C ALA A 101 -2.68 -17.96 -22.03
N ARG A 102 -3.60 -17.02 -21.73
CA ARG A 102 -4.71 -17.24 -20.79
C ARG A 102 -5.71 -18.27 -21.31
N ALA A 103 -6.05 -18.25 -22.60
CA ALA A 103 -6.95 -19.21 -23.23
C ALA A 103 -6.37 -20.63 -23.20
N ARG A 104 -5.07 -20.80 -23.52
CA ARG A 104 -4.36 -22.08 -23.40
C ARG A 104 -4.36 -22.59 -21.96
N ARG A 105 -4.08 -21.72 -20.98
CA ARG A 105 -4.16 -22.06 -19.54
C ARG A 105 -5.58 -22.40 -19.09
N ARG A 106 -6.61 -21.81 -19.69
CA ARG A 106 -8.01 -22.12 -19.42
C ARG A 106 -8.42 -23.46 -20.04
N ALA A 107 -7.92 -23.78 -21.22
CA ALA A 107 -8.16 -25.04 -21.90
C ALA A 107 -7.46 -26.23 -21.23
N THR A 108 -6.25 -26.01 -20.67
CA THR A 108 -5.51 -27.05 -19.94
C THR A 108 -5.85 -27.12 -18.45
N ARG A 109 -6.67 -26.20 -17.94
CA ARG A 109 -7.23 -26.32 -16.60
C ARG A 109 -8.27 -27.45 -16.64
N PRO A 110 -8.14 -28.50 -15.82
CA PRO A 110 -9.21 -29.47 -15.67
C PRO A 110 -10.49 -28.71 -15.28
N ARG A 111 -11.59 -29.06 -15.95
CA ARG A 111 -12.94 -28.58 -15.61
C ARG A 111 -13.17 -29.03 -14.17
N LEU A 112 -12.98 -28.13 -13.20
CA LEU A 112 -13.57 -28.30 -11.89
C LEU A 112 -15.06 -28.11 -12.14
N ASP A 113 -15.78 -29.22 -12.28
CA ASP A 113 -17.23 -29.20 -12.27
C ASP A 113 -17.72 -28.41 -11.06
N GLU A 114 -18.85 -27.76 -11.29
CA GLU A 114 -19.53 -26.84 -10.40
C GLU A 114 -19.40 -27.23 -8.93
N ARG A 115 -18.60 -26.45 -8.20
CA ARG A 115 -18.77 -26.31 -6.76
C ARG A 115 -19.73 -25.15 -6.50
N THR A 116 -20.92 -25.24 -7.09
CA THR A 116 -22.13 -24.60 -6.59
C THR A 116 -22.61 -25.46 -5.43
N GLY A 117 -22.10 -25.15 -4.25
CA GLY A 117 -22.39 -25.89 -3.04
C GLY A 117 -21.81 -25.11 -1.89
N ASP A 118 -22.72 -24.40 -1.23
CA ASP A 118 -22.60 -23.71 0.04
C ASP A 118 -21.28 -23.92 0.78
N ALA A 119 -20.49 -22.85 0.86
CA ALA A 119 -19.25 -22.80 1.64
C ALA A 119 -19.51 -22.68 3.15
N GLU A 120 -20.61 -23.24 3.63
CA GLU A 120 -20.93 -23.47 5.04
C GLU A 120 -20.59 -24.93 5.38
N ALA A 121 -19.35 -25.32 5.12
CA ALA A 121 -18.77 -26.52 5.74
C ALA A 121 -18.05 -26.05 7.02
N GLU A 122 -18.84 -25.76 8.05
CA GLU A 122 -18.41 -25.76 9.44
C GLU A 122 -17.94 -27.18 9.78
N GLY A 123 -16.66 -27.44 9.54
CA GLY A 123 -16.03 -28.71 9.82
C GLY A 123 -14.52 -28.52 9.85
N ASP A 124 -13.92 -28.97 10.93
CA ASP A 124 -12.50 -29.06 11.32
C ASP A 124 -11.59 -29.82 10.32
N ALA A 125 -12.00 -29.90 9.04
CA ALA A 125 -11.24 -30.51 7.96
C ALA A 125 -10.04 -29.67 7.52
N SER A 126 -9.78 -28.51 8.16
CA SER A 126 -8.65 -27.67 7.74
C SER A 126 -7.30 -28.17 8.22
N HIS A 127 -7.24 -28.77 9.40
CA HIS A 127 -6.00 -29.27 9.99
C HIS A 127 -5.50 -30.55 9.34
N GLY A 128 -6.38 -31.52 9.05
CA GLY A 128 -5.98 -32.79 8.44
C GLY A 128 -5.28 -32.62 7.07
N GLU A 129 -5.69 -31.63 6.28
CA GLU A 129 -5.05 -31.32 4.99
C GLU A 129 -3.67 -30.66 5.15
N GLU A 130 -3.41 -29.96 6.26
CA GLU A 130 -2.08 -29.41 6.55
C GLU A 130 -1.10 -30.52 6.91
N ASP A 131 -1.52 -31.42 7.79
CA ASP A 131 -0.76 -32.59 8.20
C ASP A 131 -0.41 -33.49 7.00
N ASP A 132 -1.36 -33.68 6.08
CA ASP A 132 -1.14 -34.42 4.84
C ASP A 132 -0.10 -33.76 3.92
N LEU A 133 -0.14 -32.43 3.80
CA LEU A 133 0.82 -31.67 2.99
C LEU A 133 2.21 -31.67 3.63
N GLU A 134 2.29 -31.67 4.95
CA GLU A 134 3.53 -31.74 5.72
C GLU A 134 4.14 -33.14 5.66
N ALA A 135 3.33 -34.19 5.80
CA ALA A 135 3.74 -35.57 5.60
C ALA A 135 4.25 -35.82 4.16
N LYS A 136 3.55 -35.28 3.15
CA LYS A 136 4.02 -35.33 1.75
C LYS A 136 5.33 -34.59 1.58
N LEU A 137 5.49 -33.41 2.19
CA LEU A 137 6.75 -32.65 2.10
C LEU A 137 7.92 -33.45 2.70
N ALA A 138 7.70 -34.12 3.83
CA ALA A 138 8.71 -34.95 4.49
C ALA A 138 9.07 -36.21 3.68
N ALA A 139 8.11 -36.79 2.95
CA ALA A 139 8.33 -37.96 2.12
C ALA A 139 8.94 -37.65 0.74
N THR A 140 8.79 -36.43 0.23
CA THR A 140 9.25 -36.05 -1.11
C THR A 140 10.77 -35.85 -1.18
N LYS A 141 11.42 -36.56 -2.11
CA LYS A 141 12.85 -36.36 -2.45
C LYS A 141 13.06 -35.42 -3.65
N ASP A 142 12.00 -35.07 -4.38
CA ASP A 142 12.05 -34.11 -5.48
C ASP A 142 12.01 -32.66 -4.94
N GLU A 143 13.08 -31.91 -5.17
CA GLU A 143 13.22 -30.51 -4.76
C GLU A 143 12.14 -29.59 -5.35
N LYS A 144 11.68 -29.87 -6.58
CA LYS A 144 10.63 -29.06 -7.23
C LYS A 144 9.28 -29.25 -6.55
N GLU A 145 8.97 -30.50 -6.19
CA GLU A 145 7.76 -30.84 -5.44
C GLU A 145 7.82 -30.30 -4.01
N ALA A 146 8.95 -30.46 -3.32
CA ALA A 146 9.16 -29.89 -1.99
C ALA A 146 8.98 -28.37 -1.97
N LYS A 147 9.50 -27.65 -2.98
CA LYS A 147 9.29 -26.20 -3.13
C LYS A 147 7.82 -25.84 -3.32
N ARG A 148 7.08 -26.63 -4.09
CA ARG A 148 5.63 -26.44 -4.28
C ARG A 148 4.86 -26.67 -2.98
N LEU A 149 5.15 -27.76 -2.26
CA LEU A 149 4.48 -28.11 -1.00
C LEU A 149 4.74 -27.06 0.09
N ARG A 150 5.97 -26.57 0.27
CA ARG A 150 6.27 -25.44 1.19
C ARG A 150 5.48 -24.18 0.86
N ARG A 151 5.23 -23.90 -0.42
CA ARG A 151 4.40 -22.76 -0.83
C ARG A 151 2.94 -22.98 -0.48
N LEU A 152 2.43 -24.20 -0.67
CA LEU A 152 1.05 -24.55 -0.33
C LEU A 152 0.81 -24.42 1.18
N LEU A 153 1.68 -25.00 2.00
CA LEU A 153 1.62 -24.88 3.47
C LEU A 153 1.62 -23.41 3.92
N ARG A 154 2.56 -22.59 3.44
CA ARG A 154 2.56 -21.16 3.78
C ARG A 154 1.31 -20.41 3.34
N ASN A 155 0.76 -20.73 2.17
CA ASN A 155 -0.46 -20.09 1.69
C ASN A 155 -1.69 -20.53 2.49
N ARG A 156 -1.70 -21.79 2.94
CA ARG A 156 -2.73 -22.35 3.79
C ARG A 156 -2.76 -21.62 5.14
N VAL A 157 -1.62 -21.56 5.82
CA VAL A 157 -1.46 -20.85 7.10
C VAL A 157 -1.85 -19.38 6.96
N SER A 158 -1.41 -18.69 5.91
CA SER A 158 -1.75 -17.27 5.73
C SER A 158 -3.23 -17.05 5.44
N ALA A 159 -3.88 -17.97 4.72
CA ALA A 159 -5.32 -17.95 4.51
C ALA A 159 -6.10 -18.22 5.79
N GLN A 160 -5.67 -19.19 6.61
CA GLN A 160 -6.26 -19.46 7.92
C GLN A 160 -6.16 -18.25 8.83
N GLN A 161 -4.97 -17.68 9.00
CA GLN A 161 -4.78 -16.48 9.81
C GLN A 161 -5.61 -15.30 9.30
N ALA A 162 -5.78 -15.13 7.99
CA ALA A 162 -6.63 -14.08 7.44
C ALA A 162 -8.12 -14.29 7.80
N ARG A 163 -8.59 -15.55 7.77
CA ARG A 163 -9.95 -15.92 8.18
C ARG A 163 -10.14 -15.71 9.68
N GLU A 164 -9.20 -16.14 10.51
CA GLU A 164 -9.23 -15.96 11.97
C GLU A 164 -9.23 -14.48 12.34
N ARG A 165 -8.36 -13.66 11.71
CA ARG A 165 -8.35 -12.21 11.89
C ARG A 165 -9.68 -11.57 11.49
N LYS A 166 -10.30 -12.03 10.39
CA LYS A 166 -11.63 -11.54 9.98
C LYS A 166 -12.70 -11.97 10.99
N LYS A 167 -12.67 -13.22 11.45
CA LYS A 167 -13.62 -13.76 12.43
C LYS A 167 -13.53 -13.00 13.74
N SER A 168 -12.32 -12.75 14.26
CA SER A 168 -12.12 -11.98 15.49
C SER A 168 -12.54 -10.53 15.33
N TYR A 169 -12.21 -9.88 14.21
CA TYR A 169 -12.63 -8.51 13.95
C TYR A 169 -14.16 -8.37 13.93
N VAL A 170 -14.86 -9.25 13.21
CA VAL A 170 -16.33 -9.25 13.15
C VAL A 170 -16.93 -9.53 14.52
N SER A 171 -16.42 -10.55 15.23
CA SER A 171 -16.88 -10.85 16.59
C SER A 171 -16.69 -9.67 17.55
N ASN A 172 -15.59 -8.93 17.44
CA ASN A 172 -15.33 -7.75 18.26
C ASN A 172 -16.29 -6.61 17.92
N LEU A 173 -16.57 -6.38 16.64
CA LEU A 173 -17.56 -5.38 16.22
C LEU A 173 -18.96 -5.71 16.73
N GLU A 174 -19.38 -6.98 16.64
CA GLU A 174 -20.66 -7.43 17.18
C GLU A 174 -20.74 -7.25 18.70
N ALA A 175 -19.65 -7.56 19.42
CA ALA A 175 -19.58 -7.34 20.86
C ALA A 175 -19.67 -5.85 21.22
N GLN A 176 -18.95 -4.98 20.50
CA GLN A 176 -19.02 -3.53 20.70
C GLN A 176 -20.41 -2.98 20.42
N ALA A 177 -21.06 -3.40 19.33
CA ALA A 177 -22.41 -2.99 19.00
C ALA A 177 -23.40 -3.35 20.13
N LYS A 178 -23.34 -4.60 20.62
CA LYS A 178 -24.17 -5.05 21.76
C LYS A 178 -23.89 -4.24 23.03
N GLN A 179 -22.63 -3.95 23.33
CA GLN A 179 -22.26 -3.12 24.49
C GLN A 179 -22.81 -1.69 24.34
N SER A 180 -22.68 -1.07 23.17
CA SER A 180 -23.23 0.25 22.90
C SER A 180 -24.76 0.27 23.01
N GLU A 181 -25.45 -0.74 22.48
CA GLU A 181 -26.91 -0.88 22.62
C GLU A 181 -27.34 -0.98 24.08
N GLN A 182 -26.63 -1.77 24.89
CA GLN A 182 -26.90 -1.88 26.33
C GLN A 182 -26.67 -0.56 27.07
N LEU A 183 -25.61 0.17 26.73
CA LEU A 183 -25.32 1.48 27.31
C LEU A 183 -26.40 2.51 26.94
N ILE A 184 -26.85 2.52 25.68
CA ILE A 184 -27.94 3.38 25.23
C ILE A 184 -29.22 3.05 26.01
N ALA A 185 -29.58 1.78 26.13
CA ALA A 185 -30.77 1.37 26.87
C ALA A 185 -30.70 1.78 28.35
N LYS A 186 -29.55 1.62 29.00
CA LYS A 186 -29.32 2.05 30.38
C LYS A 186 -29.48 3.56 30.54
N LEU A 187 -28.82 4.35 29.68
CA LEU A 187 -28.90 5.81 29.73
C LEU A 187 -30.33 6.30 29.44
N GLN A 188 -31.03 5.69 28.50
CA GLN A 188 -32.44 6.01 28.24
C GLN A 188 -33.33 5.73 29.47
N GLN A 189 -33.07 4.66 30.22
CA GLN A 189 -33.80 4.37 31.46
C GLN A 189 -33.49 5.39 32.56
N GLU A 190 -32.23 5.78 32.72
CA GLU A 190 -31.82 6.82 33.67
C GLU A 190 -32.47 8.16 33.33
N VAL A 191 -32.44 8.58 32.05
CA VAL A 191 -33.11 9.80 31.58
C VAL A 191 -34.59 9.76 31.89
N LYS A 192 -35.30 8.67 31.55
CA LYS A 192 -36.74 8.53 31.86
C LYS A 192 -37.04 8.59 33.35
N THR A 193 -36.12 8.13 34.20
CA THR A 193 -36.28 8.16 35.66
C THR A 193 -36.12 9.59 36.17
N LEU A 194 -35.04 10.25 35.75
CA LEU A 194 -34.76 11.65 36.08
C LEU A 194 -35.84 12.59 35.55
N GLU A 195 -36.36 12.37 34.35
CA GLU A 195 -37.48 13.16 33.78
C GLU A 195 -38.73 13.02 34.64
N ARG A 196 -39.08 11.81 35.08
CA ARG A 196 -40.22 11.58 35.99
C ARG A 196 -40.03 12.29 37.31
N GLU A 197 -38.86 12.15 37.93
CA GLU A 197 -38.53 12.84 39.17
C GLU A 197 -38.60 14.36 39.01
N ASN A 198 -38.05 14.90 37.93
CA ASN A 198 -38.07 16.32 37.64
C ASN A 198 -39.50 16.85 37.46
N VAL A 199 -40.36 16.10 36.75
CA VAL A 199 -41.78 16.45 36.60
C VAL A 199 -42.50 16.44 37.94
N MET A 200 -42.28 15.41 38.78
CA MET A 200 -42.88 15.34 40.12
C MET A 200 -42.44 16.52 40.99
N LEU A 201 -41.15 16.84 41.03
CA LEU A 201 -40.63 17.97 41.80
C LEU A 201 -41.20 19.30 41.31
N ARG A 202 -41.28 19.52 39.99
CA ARG A 202 -41.93 20.72 39.42
C ARG A 202 -43.41 20.80 39.79
N GLN A 203 -44.12 19.68 39.83
CA GLN A 203 -45.52 19.63 40.25
C GLN A 203 -45.67 20.01 41.73
N VAL A 204 -44.82 19.46 42.61
CA VAL A 204 -44.82 19.81 44.04
C VAL A 204 -44.56 21.30 44.24
N ILE A 205 -43.56 21.85 43.55
CA ILE A 205 -43.25 23.29 43.61
C ILE A 205 -44.43 24.12 43.12
N ARG A 206 -45.05 23.77 41.99
CA ARG A 206 -46.26 24.46 41.49
C ARG A 206 -47.41 24.41 42.49
N ASN A 207 -47.65 23.27 43.12
CA ASN A 207 -48.71 23.12 44.11
C ASN A 207 -48.44 23.96 45.36
N MET A 208 -47.18 24.04 45.82
CA MET A 208 -46.78 24.89 46.95
C MET A 208 -46.83 26.39 46.61
N GLN A 209 -46.40 26.78 45.41
CA GLN A 209 -46.43 28.17 44.94
C GLN A 209 -47.86 28.64 44.58
N GLY A 210 -48.71 27.73 44.09
CA GLY A 210 -50.12 27.99 43.78
C GLY A 210 -51.03 28.07 45.01
N GLY A 211 -50.58 27.60 46.18
CA GLY A 211 -51.30 27.72 47.45
C GLY A 211 -51.17 29.09 48.13
N GLY A 212 -50.36 30.02 47.60
CA GLY A 212 -50.06 31.32 48.22
C GLY A 212 -50.65 32.55 47.51
N GLY A 213 -51.49 32.39 46.49
CA GLY A 213 -51.82 33.53 45.61
C GLY A 213 -53.13 33.42 44.83
N LYS A 214 -54.26 33.25 45.53
CA LYS A 214 -55.56 33.76 45.06
C LYS A 214 -56.36 34.27 46.26
N ALA A 215 -56.22 35.55 46.56
CA ALA A 215 -57.22 36.29 47.33
C ALA A 215 -58.50 36.38 46.48
N PRO A 216 -59.70 36.18 47.06
CA PRO A 216 -60.96 36.24 46.33
C PRO A 216 -61.22 37.67 45.85
N GLU A 217 -61.66 37.80 44.59
CA GLU A 217 -62.33 38.98 44.06
C GLU A 217 -63.46 39.39 45.01
N SER A 218 -63.43 40.64 45.47
CA SER A 218 -64.60 41.32 46.02
C SER A 218 -65.03 42.42 45.06
N SER A 219 -66.31 42.35 44.69
CA SER A 219 -67.09 43.22 43.80
C SER A 219 -67.04 44.71 44.12
#